data_AF-A0A8S9IVD9-F1
#
_entry.id   AF-A0A8S9IVD9-F1
#
_cell.length_a   1.000
_cell.length_b   1.000
_cell.length_c   1.000
_cell.angle_alpha   90.00
_cell.angle_beta   90.00
_cell.angle_gamma   90.00
#
_symmetry.space_group_name_H-M   'P 1'
#
loop_
_entity.id
_entity.type
_entity.pdbx_description
1 polymer ?
#
loop_
_entity_poly.entity_id
_entity_poly.type
_entity_poly.pdbx_seq_one_letter_code
_entity_poly.pdbx_strand_id
1 'polypeptide(L)'
;MLFVEQNKAGKAIGAQGGVEWNLMYPQGLRKVLNYAKNKYGNPKFIITENGHCDAYEEKKPKLYELMDMKRTDYHKKHISNVHQAIYEDGVQVDGYFAWSLLDNCEWNCGYEIRYGLFYVDYENGLKRYPKMSAMWFKEFLKEKDDDKIKKPQVKRVKISEF
;
A
#
# COMPACT_ATOMS: atom_id res chain seq x y z
N MET A 1 -4.15 -6.61 -19.80
CA MET A 1 -4.82 -6.62 -18.47
C MET A 1 -6.11 -5.83 -18.65
N LEU A 2 -7.27 -6.41 -18.34
CA LEU A 2 -8.55 -5.68 -18.44
C LEU A 2 -8.80 -4.97 -17.10
N PHE A 3 -8.85 -3.64 -17.13
CA PHE A 3 -9.19 -2.84 -15.97
C PHE A 3 -10.68 -2.48 -16.03
N VAL A 4 -11.36 -2.60 -14.89
CA VAL A 4 -12.74 -2.10 -14.77
C VAL A 4 -12.63 -0.69 -14.24
N GLU A 5 -12.87 0.30 -15.09
CA GLU A 5 -12.77 1.72 -14.70
C GLU A 5 -14.13 2.32 -14.34
N GLN A 6 -15.19 1.77 -14.93
CA GLN A 6 -16.56 2.24 -14.80
C GLN A 6 -17.50 1.12 -14.40
N ASN A 7 -18.58 1.48 -13.71
CA ASN A 7 -19.69 0.58 -13.47
C ASN A 7 -20.59 0.45 -14.71
N LYS A 8 -21.63 -0.40 -14.64
CA LYS A 8 -22.60 -0.60 -15.73
C LYS A 8 -23.32 0.68 -16.19
N ALA A 9 -23.32 1.74 -15.38
CA ALA A 9 -23.92 3.03 -15.68
C ALA A 9 -22.91 4.06 -16.22
N GLY A 10 -21.68 3.63 -16.55
CA GLY A 10 -20.62 4.50 -17.06
C GLY A 10 -19.97 5.41 -16.01
N LYS A 11 -20.27 5.22 -14.71
CA LYS A 11 -19.68 6.02 -13.63
C LYS A 11 -18.36 5.41 -13.16
N ALA A 12 -17.32 6.24 -13.05
CA ALA A 12 -16.02 5.86 -12.51
C ALA A 12 -16.17 5.16 -11.15
N ILE A 13 -15.48 4.03 -10.97
CA ILE A 13 -15.62 3.23 -9.75
C ILE A 13 -14.84 3.81 -8.57
N GLY A 14 -13.83 4.63 -8.83
CA GLY A 14 -12.97 5.25 -7.82
C GLY A 14 -12.26 6.49 -8.37
N ALA A 15 -11.64 7.26 -7.48
CA ALA A 15 -10.80 8.38 -7.88
C ALA A 15 -9.53 7.89 -8.59
N GLN A 16 -9.11 8.58 -9.65
CA GLN A 16 -7.94 8.22 -10.44
C GLN A 16 -6.64 8.70 -9.79
N GLY A 17 -5.61 7.86 -9.84
CA GLY A 17 -4.23 8.19 -9.49
C GLY A 17 -3.45 8.76 -10.67
N GLY A 18 -2.12 8.61 -10.65
CA GLY A 18 -1.23 9.10 -11.70
C GLY A 18 -1.29 8.36 -13.04
N VAL A 19 -1.99 7.22 -13.10
CA VAL A 19 -2.15 6.40 -14.32
C VAL A 19 -3.57 5.85 -14.41
N GLU A 20 -4.03 5.54 -15.62
CA GLU A 20 -5.39 5.06 -15.95
C GLU A 20 -5.82 3.85 -15.10
N TRP A 21 -4.93 2.88 -14.91
CA TRP A 21 -5.24 1.66 -14.18
C TRP A 21 -5.19 1.79 -12.65
N ASN A 22 -4.66 2.90 -12.10
CA ASN A 22 -4.57 3.08 -10.65
C ASN A 22 -5.79 3.84 -10.14
N LEU A 23 -6.82 3.09 -9.72
CA LEU A 23 -8.04 3.64 -9.14
C LEU A 23 -8.12 3.38 -7.63
N MET A 24 -8.65 4.37 -6.92
CA MET A 24 -8.96 4.29 -5.50
C MET A 24 -10.28 3.51 -5.29
N TYR A 25 -10.18 2.18 -5.21
CA TYR A 25 -11.33 1.27 -5.05
C TYR A 25 -11.12 0.20 -3.96
N PRO A 26 -11.08 0.60 -2.67
CA PRO A 26 -10.68 -0.27 -1.56
C PRO A 26 -11.57 -1.50 -1.36
N GLN A 27 -12.87 -1.40 -1.64
CA GLN A 27 -13.80 -2.52 -1.60
C GLN A 27 -13.50 -3.59 -2.67
N GLY A 28 -12.76 -3.25 -3.72
CA GLY A 28 -12.31 -4.22 -4.73
C GLY A 28 -11.37 -5.25 -4.13
N LEU A 29 -10.43 -4.83 -3.29
CA LEU A 29 -9.48 -5.73 -2.64
C LEU A 29 -10.21 -6.72 -1.71
N ARG A 30 -11.17 -6.26 -0.91
CA ARG A 30 -12.03 -7.14 -0.09
C ARG A 30 -12.81 -8.14 -0.95
N LYS A 31 -13.36 -7.71 -2.09
CA LYS A 31 -14.07 -8.61 -3.03
C LYS A 31 -13.16 -9.67 -3.63
N VAL A 32 -11.95 -9.31 -4.05
CA VAL A 32 -10.96 -10.24 -4.63
C VAL A 32 -10.51 -11.26 -3.58
N LEU A 33 -10.25 -10.82 -2.35
CA LEU A 33 -9.90 -11.71 -1.23
C LEU A 33 -11.02 -12.73 -0.94
N ASN A 34 -12.28 -12.27 -0.88
CA ASN A 34 -13.43 -13.15 -0.70
C ASN A 34 -13.62 -14.13 -1.86
N TYR A 35 -13.47 -13.65 -3.09
CA TYR A 35 -13.53 -14.52 -4.27
C TYR A 35 -12.46 -15.62 -4.19
N ALA A 36 -11.21 -15.24 -3.92
CA ALA A 36 -10.11 -16.19 -3.82
C ALA A 36 -10.31 -17.17 -2.66
N LYS A 37 -10.77 -16.69 -1.50
CA LYS A 37 -11.17 -17.53 -0.38
C LYS A 37 -12.18 -18.60 -0.81
N ASN A 38 -13.30 -18.19 -1.42
CA ASN A 38 -14.39 -19.09 -1.76
C ASN A 38 -14.01 -20.06 -2.90
N LYS A 39 -13.16 -19.60 -3.83
CA LYS A 39 -12.74 -20.38 -4.98
C LYS A 39 -11.64 -21.40 -4.64
N TYR A 40 -10.74 -21.07 -3.72
CA TYR A 40 -9.52 -21.84 -3.45
C TYR A 40 -9.44 -22.43 -2.04
N GLY A 41 -10.55 -22.46 -1.29
CA GLY A 41 -10.61 -23.13 0.01
C GLY A 41 -9.97 -22.34 1.16
N ASN A 42 -10.03 -21.01 1.10
CA ASN A 42 -9.51 -20.08 2.12
C ASN A 42 -8.03 -20.31 2.50
N PRO A 43 -7.09 -20.30 1.53
CA PRO A 43 -5.68 -20.38 1.86
C PRO A 43 -5.24 -19.12 2.63
N LYS A 44 -4.08 -19.19 3.25
CA LYS A 44 -3.42 -18.01 3.81
C LYS A 44 -2.93 -17.10 2.69
N PHE A 45 -3.37 -15.85 2.72
CA PHE A 45 -2.99 -14.83 1.76
C PHE A 45 -1.89 -13.92 2.30
N ILE A 46 -0.99 -13.52 1.40
CA ILE A 46 -0.09 -12.39 1.59
C ILE A 46 -0.36 -11.42 0.45
N ILE A 47 -0.70 -10.18 0.78
CA ILE A 47 -0.84 -9.11 -0.21
C ILE A 47 0.56 -8.59 -0.48
N THR A 48 1.17 -9.07 -1.56
CA THR A 48 2.58 -8.78 -1.90
C THR A 48 2.80 -7.37 -2.43
N GLU A 49 1.77 -6.78 -3.06
CA GLU A 49 1.83 -5.43 -3.60
C GLU A 49 0.46 -4.75 -3.53
N ASN A 50 0.44 -3.52 -3.00
CA ASN A 50 -0.70 -2.62 -3.12
C ASN A 50 -0.23 -1.17 -2.94
N GLY A 51 -0.73 -0.23 -3.75
CA GLY A 51 -0.23 1.14 -3.72
C GLY A 51 -1.02 2.13 -4.55
N HIS A 52 -0.74 3.41 -4.30
CA HIS A 52 -1.27 4.55 -5.06
C HIS A 52 -0.13 5.33 -5.67
N CYS A 53 -0.26 5.67 -6.94
CA CYS A 53 0.71 6.51 -7.62
C CYS A 53 0.22 7.93 -7.79
N ASP A 54 1.16 8.85 -7.66
CA ASP A 54 1.02 10.21 -8.16
C ASP A 54 1.80 10.32 -9.47
N ALA A 55 1.36 11.20 -10.37
CA ALA A 55 2.14 11.65 -11.51
C ALA A 55 2.70 13.03 -11.16
N TYR A 56 4.02 13.20 -11.23
CA TYR A 56 4.64 14.52 -11.05
C TYR A 56 5.04 15.07 -12.41
N GLU A 57 4.61 16.29 -12.72
CA GLU A 57 5.06 17.02 -13.90
C GLU A 57 6.48 17.58 -13.69
N GLU A 58 6.84 17.91 -12.45
CA GLU A 58 8.13 18.49 -12.09
C GLU A 58 9.08 17.43 -11.49
N LYS A 59 10.38 17.50 -11.83
CA LYS A 59 11.41 16.55 -11.32
C LYS A 59 11.74 16.73 -9.85
N LYS A 60 11.51 17.94 -9.31
CA LYS A 60 11.71 18.27 -7.89
C LYS A 60 10.37 18.47 -7.22
N PRO A 61 10.05 17.67 -6.19
CA PRO A 61 8.84 17.87 -5.43
C PRO A 61 8.98 19.13 -4.59
N LYS A 62 8.02 20.03 -4.71
CA LYS A 62 7.75 21.07 -3.72
C LYS A 62 7.36 20.39 -2.40
N LEU A 63 7.52 21.10 -1.28
CA LEU A 63 7.26 20.54 0.06
C LEU A 63 5.85 19.93 0.18
N TYR A 64 4.85 20.47 -0.52
CA TYR A 64 3.49 19.93 -0.53
C TYR A 64 3.38 18.57 -1.23
N GLU A 65 4.30 18.22 -2.13
CA GLU A 65 4.30 16.92 -2.83
C GLU A 65 4.80 15.78 -1.94
N LEU A 66 5.49 16.10 -0.83
CA LEU A 66 5.73 15.18 0.27
C LEU A 66 4.49 14.98 1.15
N MET A 67 3.48 15.86 1.06
CA MET A 67 2.17 15.71 1.71
C MET A 67 1.22 14.89 0.84
N ASP A 68 1.58 13.64 0.59
CA ASP A 68 0.84 12.69 -0.26
C ASP A 68 -0.43 12.13 0.42
N MET A 69 -1.37 13.03 0.71
CA MET A 69 -2.60 12.71 1.44
C MET A 69 -3.46 11.67 0.73
N LYS A 70 -3.47 11.67 -0.62
CA LYS A 70 -4.19 10.65 -1.41
C LYS A 70 -3.60 9.26 -1.23
N ARG A 71 -2.26 9.11 -1.28
CA ARG A 71 -1.56 7.84 -1.01
C ARG A 71 -1.80 7.37 0.43
N THR A 72 -1.74 8.29 1.38
CA THR A 72 -2.06 8.01 2.79
C THR A 72 -3.49 7.48 2.95
N ASP A 73 -4.47 8.16 2.36
CA ASP A 73 -5.88 7.76 2.41
C ASP A 73 -6.12 6.42 1.69
N TYR A 74 -5.40 6.17 0.58
CA TYR A 74 -5.42 4.90 -0.15
C TYR A 74 -5.07 3.74 0.76
N HIS A 75 -3.91 3.78 1.41
CA HIS A 75 -3.49 2.70 2.29
C HIS A 75 -4.42 2.54 3.48
N LYS A 76 -4.85 3.64 4.12
CA LYS A 76 -5.82 3.58 5.23
C LYS A 76 -7.09 2.82 4.84
N LYS A 77 -7.70 3.16 3.71
CA LYS A 77 -8.96 2.55 3.27
C LYS A 77 -8.78 1.12 2.78
N HIS A 78 -7.69 0.80 2.08
CA HIS A 78 -7.41 -0.56 1.64
C HIS A 78 -7.10 -1.49 2.82
N ILE A 79 -6.25 -1.06 3.76
CA ILE A 79 -5.95 -1.83 4.97
C ILE A 79 -7.20 -2.00 5.84
N SER A 80 -8.06 -0.99 5.96
CA SER A 80 -9.36 -1.13 6.63
C SER A 80 -10.27 -2.18 5.96
N ASN A 81 -10.26 -2.26 4.63
CA ASN A 81 -11.01 -3.30 3.91
C ASN A 81 -10.40 -4.70 4.08
N VAL A 82 -9.07 -4.81 4.14
CA VAL A 82 -8.38 -6.06 4.50
C VAL A 82 -8.74 -6.48 5.93
N HIS A 83 -8.73 -5.54 6.87
CA HIS A 83 -9.15 -5.78 8.25
C HIS A 83 -10.58 -6.32 8.31
N GLN A 84 -11.54 -5.69 7.61
CA GLN A 84 -12.91 -6.20 7.54
C GLN A 84 -12.96 -7.59 6.87
N ALA A 85 -12.17 -7.85 5.83
CA ALA A 85 -12.09 -9.19 5.22
C ALA A 85 -11.62 -10.26 6.22
N ILE A 86 -10.68 -9.93 7.11
CA ILE A 86 -10.20 -10.84 8.15
C ILE A 86 -11.30 -11.10 9.20
N TYR A 87 -11.87 -10.04 9.78
CA TYR A 87 -12.72 -10.16 10.97
C TYR A 87 -14.20 -10.38 10.69
N GLU A 88 -14.73 -9.86 9.57
CA GLU A 88 -16.14 -10.02 9.21
C GLU A 88 -16.33 -11.18 8.23
N ASP A 89 -15.42 -11.33 7.27
CA ASP A 89 -15.57 -12.35 6.23
C ASP A 89 -14.77 -13.63 6.51
N GLY A 90 -13.87 -13.64 7.50
CA GLY A 90 -13.05 -14.79 7.86
C GLY A 90 -12.01 -15.18 6.80
N VAL A 91 -11.46 -14.21 6.07
CA VAL A 91 -10.31 -14.41 5.17
C VAL A 91 -9.02 -14.50 5.99
N GLN A 92 -8.14 -15.45 5.65
CA GLN A 92 -6.84 -15.56 6.30
C GLN A 92 -5.81 -14.68 5.58
N VAL A 93 -5.37 -13.58 6.19
CA VAL A 93 -4.34 -12.69 5.63
C VAL A 93 -3.21 -12.52 6.64
N ASP A 94 -2.00 -12.95 6.26
CA ASP A 94 -0.80 -12.96 7.13
C ASP A 94 0.17 -11.80 6.81
N GLY A 95 -0.06 -11.03 5.74
CA GLY A 95 0.82 -9.93 5.37
C GLY A 95 0.25 -8.95 4.36
N TYR A 96 0.73 -7.71 4.43
CA TYR A 96 0.45 -6.63 3.49
C TYR A 96 1.73 -5.85 3.23
N PHE A 97 2.12 -5.76 1.96
CA PHE A 97 3.31 -5.06 1.51
C PHE A 97 2.90 -3.89 0.60
N ALA A 98 3.26 -2.68 1.01
CA ALA A 98 3.01 -1.48 0.24
C ALA A 98 3.97 -1.45 -0.96
N TRP A 99 3.42 -1.33 -2.18
CA TRP A 99 4.19 -0.97 -3.36
C TRP A 99 4.22 0.57 -3.44
N SER A 100 5.35 1.23 -3.21
CA SER A 100 6.68 0.65 -2.93
C SER A 100 7.41 1.43 -1.85
N LEU A 101 8.54 0.89 -1.36
CA LEU A 101 9.33 1.59 -0.36
C LEU A 101 9.87 2.92 -0.91
N LEU A 102 10.44 2.89 -2.11
CA LEU A 102 11.09 4.05 -2.74
C LEU A 102 10.45 4.36 -4.08
N ASP A 103 10.44 5.64 -4.44
CA ASP A 103 10.22 6.02 -5.83
C ASP A 103 11.28 5.35 -6.72
N ASN A 104 10.83 4.60 -7.72
CA ASN A 104 11.66 3.72 -8.54
C ASN A 104 11.31 3.89 -10.03
N CYS A 105 11.88 3.04 -10.89
CA CYS A 105 11.57 3.00 -12.31
C CYS A 105 10.33 2.14 -12.54
N GLU A 106 9.17 2.78 -12.79
CA GLU A 106 7.89 2.13 -13.00
C GLU A 106 7.74 1.65 -14.46
N TRP A 107 8.59 0.70 -14.83
CA TRP A 107 8.54 0.00 -16.13
C TRP A 107 8.54 0.98 -17.31
N ASN A 108 7.52 0.88 -18.18
CA ASN A 108 7.38 1.72 -19.37
C ASN A 108 7.09 3.19 -19.05
N CYS A 109 6.70 3.51 -17.80
CA CYS A 109 6.47 4.88 -17.35
C CYS A 109 7.75 5.55 -16.81
N GLY A 110 8.87 4.82 -16.75
CA GLY A 110 10.13 5.35 -16.27
C GLY A 110 10.02 5.95 -14.87
N TYR A 111 10.50 7.17 -14.69
CA TYR A 111 10.59 7.84 -13.39
C TYR A 111 9.52 8.92 -13.16
N GLU A 112 8.49 8.98 -14.02
CA GLU A 112 7.43 9.99 -13.93
C GLU A 112 6.33 9.59 -12.94
N ILE A 113 6.08 8.28 -12.83
CA ILE A 113 5.08 7.70 -11.94
C ILE A 113 5.72 7.30 -10.63
N ARG A 114 5.12 7.73 -9.52
CA ARG A 114 5.70 7.54 -8.18
C ARG A 114 4.78 6.76 -7.27
N TYR A 115 5.16 5.55 -6.91
CA TYR A 115 4.49 4.73 -5.89
C TYR A 115 5.13 4.81 -4.51
N GLY A 116 6.35 5.33 -4.41
CA GLY A 116 7.19 5.22 -3.23
C GLY A 116 6.63 5.93 -2.01
N LEU A 117 6.74 5.29 -0.84
CA LEU A 117 6.57 5.93 0.46
C LEU A 117 7.67 6.98 0.73
N PHE A 118 8.83 6.81 0.09
CA PHE A 118 9.94 7.76 0.13
C PHE A 118 10.17 8.35 -1.25
N TYR A 119 10.23 9.68 -1.30
CA TYR A 119 10.72 10.39 -2.47
C TYR A 119 12.22 10.16 -2.65
N VAL A 120 12.66 9.97 -3.90
CA VAL A 120 14.06 9.86 -4.28
C VAL A 120 14.44 11.06 -5.16
N ASP A 121 15.39 11.86 -4.68
CA ASP A 121 15.93 13.02 -5.38
C ASP A 121 16.98 12.61 -6.39
N TYR A 122 16.54 12.42 -7.64
CA TYR A 122 17.41 11.97 -8.74
C TYR A 122 18.47 13.01 -9.15
N GLU A 123 18.31 14.27 -8.75
CA GLU A 123 19.26 15.35 -9.08
C GLU A 123 20.24 15.64 -7.93
N ASN A 124 19.96 15.16 -6.71
CA ASN A 124 20.78 15.37 -5.52
C ASN A 124 21.26 14.05 -4.91
N GLY A 125 22.04 13.30 -5.69
CA GLY A 125 22.73 12.10 -5.20
C GLY A 125 21.80 11.00 -4.69
N LEU A 126 20.57 10.92 -5.22
CA LEU A 126 19.56 9.93 -4.82
C LEU A 126 19.15 10.08 -3.35
N LYS A 127 19.15 11.28 -2.77
CA LYS A 127 18.72 11.44 -1.37
C LYS A 127 17.26 11.04 -1.18
N ARG A 128 16.95 10.38 -0.06
CA ARG A 128 15.60 9.87 0.26
C ARG A 128 14.90 10.77 1.27
N TYR A 129 13.64 11.08 1.00
CA TYR A 129 12.81 11.91 1.88
C TYR A 129 11.49 11.17 2.19
N PRO A 130 11.15 10.94 3.46
CA PRO A 130 9.89 10.28 3.82
C PRO A 130 8.71 11.18 3.42
N LYS A 131 7.71 10.60 2.76
CA LYS A 131 6.43 11.25 2.51
C LYS A 131 5.49 11.10 3.71
N MET A 132 4.36 11.80 3.70
CA MET A 132 3.33 11.68 4.75
C MET A 132 2.83 10.24 4.90
N SER A 133 2.73 9.49 3.81
CA SER A 133 2.38 8.07 3.83
C SER A 133 3.39 7.21 4.59
N ALA A 134 4.70 7.46 4.44
CA ALA A 134 5.74 6.80 5.25
C ALA A 134 5.59 7.12 6.73
N MET A 135 5.35 8.39 7.05
CA MET A 135 5.13 8.83 8.43
C MET A 135 3.86 8.20 9.01
N TRP A 136 2.79 8.08 8.23
CA TRP A 136 1.58 7.40 8.63
C TRP A 136 1.83 5.92 8.91
N PHE A 137 2.52 5.20 8.02
CA PHE A 137 2.87 3.80 8.24
C PHE A 137 3.71 3.62 9.51
N LYS A 138 4.68 4.52 9.76
CA LYS A 138 5.47 4.53 10.99
C LYS A 138 4.57 4.61 12.23
N GLU A 139 3.62 5.54 12.27
CA GLU A 139 2.70 5.69 13.40
C GLU A 139 1.70 4.53 13.49
N PHE A 140 1.19 4.04 12.37
CA PHE A 140 0.25 2.91 12.29
C PHE A 140 0.87 1.60 12.81
N LEU A 141 2.15 1.37 12.53
CA LEU A 141 2.88 0.15 12.92
C LEU A 141 3.53 0.24 14.30
N LYS A 142 3.47 1.40 14.98
CA LYS A 142 3.97 1.50 16.36
C LYS A 142 3.18 0.55 17.26
N GLU A 143 3.91 -0.29 17.99
CA GLU A 143 3.32 -1.12 19.03
C GLU A 143 2.71 -0.22 20.11
N LYS A 144 1.45 -0.48 20.46
CA LYS A 144 0.85 0.09 21.67
C LYS A 144 1.34 -0.72 22.86
N ASP A 145 1.49 -0.09 24.02
CA ASP A 145 1.96 -0.78 25.23
C ASP A 145 1.01 -1.94 25.64
N ASP A 146 -0.28 -1.84 25.31
CA ASP A 146 -1.27 -2.90 25.51
C ASP A 146 -1.00 -4.17 24.68
N ASP A 147 -0.34 -4.05 23.53
CA ASP A 147 -0.01 -5.18 22.66
C ASP A 147 1.22 -5.96 23.16
N LYS A 148 2.09 -5.31 23.94
CA LYS A 148 3.28 -5.95 24.55
C LYS A 148 2.91 -6.98 25.62
N ILE A 149 1.78 -6.77 26.29
CA ILE A 149 1.27 -7.65 27.35
C ILE A 149 0.72 -8.96 26.76
N LYS A 150 0.31 -8.97 25.48
CA LYS A 150 -0.36 -10.11 24.84
C LYS A 150 0.54 -11.01 24.00
N LYS A 151 1.77 -10.59 23.67
CA LYS A 151 2.68 -11.40 22.85
C LYS A 151 3.50 -12.36 23.71
N PRO A 152 3.53 -13.68 23.41
CA PRO A 152 4.49 -14.57 24.04
C PRO A 152 5.92 -14.12 23.70
N GLN A 153 6.81 -14.13 24.69
CA GLN A 153 8.21 -13.74 24.49
C GLN A 153 8.88 -14.66 23.46
N VAL A 154 9.09 -14.15 22.25
CA VAL A 154 9.89 -14.85 21.24
C VAL A 154 11.35 -14.74 21.66
N LYS A 155 11.96 -15.88 22.03
CA LYS A 155 13.40 -15.96 22.27
C LYS A 155 14.13 -15.58 20.97
N ARG A 156 14.78 -14.41 20.97
CA ARG A 156 15.70 -14.03 19.90
C ARG A 156 16.95 -14.92 20.03
N VAL A 157 17.18 -15.80 19.06
CA VAL A 157 18.46 -16.50 18.91
C VAL A 157 19.49 -15.45 18.53
N LYS A 158 20.58 -15.37 19.29
CA LYS A 158 21.67 -14.43 18.98
C LYS A 158 22.48 -15.01 17.84
N ILE A 159 22.80 -14.17 16.85
CA ILE A 159 23.59 -14.54 15.66
C ILE A 159 25.00 -15.02 16.05
N SER A 160 25.45 -14.78 17.28
CA SER A 160 26.69 -15.32 17.85
C SER A 160 26.68 -16.83 18.12
N GLU A 161 25.58 -17.53 17.87
CA GLU A 161 25.45 -19.00 18.03
C GLU A 161 25.57 -19.75 16.69
N PHE A 162 26.01 -19.06 15.62
CA PHE A 162 26.46 -19.64 14.36
C PHE A 162 27.97 -19.48 14.19
#